data_AF-A0A6I2G1Y0-F1
#
_entry.id   AF-A0A6I2G1Y0-F1
#
_cell.length_a   1.000
_cell.length_b   1.000
_cell.length_c   1.000
_cell.angle_alpha   90.00
_cell.angle_beta   90.00
_cell.angle_gamma   90.00
#
_symmetry.space_group_name_H-M   'P 1'
#
loop_
_entity.id
_entity.type
_entity.pdbx_description
1 polymer ?
#
loop_
_entity_poly.entity_id
_entity_poly.type
_entity_poly.pdbx_seq_one_letter_code
_entity_poly.pdbx_strand_id
1 'polypeptide(L)'
;MSVMTRKDVRHKLMTERVLNKIEREHLPLNTPRVLSNLDSIRSQVTGPSMVKAITTWEQLLRSGDIHKVRRLTGMDTPDSQLLRSLSPLGILLSEQERRQVLSKLSNQMLATHRTATRRRTPIAA
;
A
#
# COMPACT_ATOMS: atom_id res chain seq x y z
N MET A 1 3.78 -14.46 -12.09
CA MET A 1 4.27 -13.74 -10.89
C MET A 1 4.62 -12.32 -11.30
N SER A 2 3.99 -11.30 -10.74
CA SER A 2 4.32 -9.89 -11.04
C SER A 2 5.62 -9.52 -10.31
N VAL A 3 6.63 -9.05 -11.03
CA VAL A 3 7.80 -8.44 -10.41
C VAL A 3 7.34 -7.16 -9.71
N MET A 4 7.49 -7.08 -8.39
CA MET A 4 7.14 -5.87 -7.63
C MET A 4 8.26 -4.85 -7.74
N THR A 5 7.94 -3.63 -8.14
CA THR A 5 8.89 -2.51 -8.10
C THR A 5 9.07 -2.02 -6.66
N ARG A 6 10.14 -1.23 -6.40
CA ARG A 6 10.32 -0.55 -5.10
C ARG A 6 9.10 0.31 -4.73
N LYS A 7 8.45 0.93 -5.73
CA LYS A 7 7.22 1.71 -5.54
C LYS A 7 6.06 0.83 -5.05
N ASP A 8 5.92 -0.37 -5.59
CA ASP A 8 4.86 -1.31 -5.19
C ASP A 8 5.07 -1.84 -3.77
N VAL A 9 6.32 -2.18 -3.42
CA VAL A 9 6.69 -2.56 -2.05
C VAL A 9 6.39 -1.42 -1.08
N ARG A 10 6.74 -0.17 -1.44
CA ARG A 10 6.40 1.01 -0.63
C ARG A 10 4.89 1.12 -0.39
N HIS A 11 4.07 1.00 -1.44
CA HIS A 11 2.61 1.10 -1.30
C HIS A 11 2.04 -0.03 -0.45
N LYS A 12 2.57 -1.26 -0.57
CA LYS A 12 2.20 -2.40 0.29
C LYS A 12 2.48 -2.09 1.76
N LEU A 13 3.70 -1.68 2.09
CA LEU A 13 4.07 -1.36 3.47
C LEU A 13 3.28 -0.17 4.04
N MET A 14 3.01 0.87 3.23
CA MET A 14 2.19 2.01 3.66
C MET A 14 0.74 1.58 3.93
N THR A 15 0.18 0.73 3.05
CA THR A 15 -1.17 0.20 3.21
C THR A 15 -1.25 -0.67 4.47
N GLU A 16 -0.34 -1.61 4.67
CA GLU A 16 -0.28 -2.43 5.88
C GLU A 16 -0.16 -1.57 7.15
N ARG A 17 0.69 -0.54 7.13
CA ARG A 17 0.88 0.36 8.28
C ARG A 17 -0.38 1.15 8.62
N VAL A 18 -1.14 1.60 7.63
CA VAL A 18 -2.37 2.35 7.89
C VAL A 18 -3.50 1.45 8.34
N LEU A 19 -3.65 0.25 7.77
CA LEU A 19 -4.67 -0.71 8.22
C LEU A 19 -4.44 -1.13 9.68
N ASN A 20 -3.19 -1.40 10.07
CA ASN A 20 -2.85 -1.70 11.45
C ASN A 20 -3.15 -0.51 12.39
N LYS A 21 -2.95 0.74 11.93
CA LYS A 21 -3.29 1.94 12.70
C LYS A 21 -4.79 2.02 12.92
N ILE A 22 -5.56 1.85 11.85
CA ILE A 22 -7.02 1.92 11.84
C ILE A 22 -7.63 0.90 12.79
N GLU A 23 -7.18 -0.35 12.75
CA GLU A 23 -7.64 -1.40 13.66
C GLU A 23 -7.27 -1.09 15.12
N ARG A 24 -6.01 -0.73 15.38
CA ARG A 24 -5.53 -0.45 16.74
C ARG A 24 -6.23 0.76 17.38
N GLU A 25 -6.41 1.83 16.62
CA GLU A 25 -6.97 3.10 17.08
C GLU A 25 -8.48 3.20 16.84
N HIS A 26 -9.12 2.15 16.31
CA HIS A 26 -10.54 2.09 15.96
C HIS A 26 -11.00 3.29 15.10
N LEU A 27 -10.15 3.68 14.14
CA LEU A 27 -10.42 4.84 13.30
C LEU A 27 -11.52 4.52 12.27
N PRO A 28 -12.51 5.40 12.07
CA PRO A 28 -13.48 5.21 11.01
C PRO A 28 -12.82 5.36 9.63
N LEU A 29 -13.22 4.50 8.68
CA LEU A 29 -12.72 4.56 7.31
C LEU A 29 -13.27 5.77 6.52
N ASN A 30 -14.49 6.18 6.81
CA ASN A 30 -15.26 7.17 6.05
C ASN A 30 -15.14 8.61 6.60
N THR A 31 -14.01 8.96 7.23
CA THR A 31 -13.83 10.35 7.72
C THR A 31 -13.87 11.36 6.57
N PRO A 32 -14.30 12.62 6.83
CA PRO A 32 -14.29 13.68 5.82
C PRO A 32 -12.93 13.86 5.15
N ARG A 33 -11.85 13.71 5.94
CA ARG A 33 -10.47 13.79 5.44
C ARG A 33 -10.13 12.68 4.44
N VAL A 34 -10.59 11.45 4.69
CA VAL A 34 -10.37 10.32 3.76
C VAL A 34 -11.20 10.51 2.50
N LEU A 35 -12.46 10.94 2.62
CA LEU A 35 -13.34 11.18 1.47
C LEU A 35 -12.81 12.29 0.56
N SER A 36 -12.40 13.44 1.14
CA SER A 36 -11.79 14.54 0.38
C SER A 36 -10.49 14.12 -0.32
N ASN A 37 -9.68 13.25 0.32
CA ASN A 37 -8.49 12.70 -0.32
C ASN A 37 -8.87 11.76 -1.48
N LEU A 38 -9.90 10.93 -1.34
CA LEU A 38 -10.40 10.07 -2.43
C LEU A 38 -10.90 10.89 -3.62
N ASP A 39 -11.62 11.99 -3.38
CA ASP A 39 -12.08 12.90 -4.43
C ASP A 39 -10.90 13.58 -5.16
N SER A 40 -9.87 13.97 -4.41
CA SER A 40 -8.64 14.51 -4.97
C SER A 40 -7.93 13.50 -5.87
N ILE A 41 -7.81 12.24 -5.45
CA ILE A 41 -7.26 11.17 -6.27
C ILE A 41 -8.14 10.94 -7.52
N ARG A 42 -9.47 10.92 -7.37
CA ARG A 42 -10.41 10.73 -8.50
C ARG A 42 -10.18 11.77 -9.60
N SER A 43 -9.94 13.03 -9.23
CA SER A 43 -9.70 14.11 -10.21
C SER A 43 -8.45 13.93 -11.07
N GLN A 44 -7.51 13.08 -10.64
CA GLN A 44 -6.20 12.90 -11.27
C GLN A 44 -6.10 11.61 -12.11
N VAL A 45 -7.15 10.78 -12.13
CA VAL A 45 -7.11 9.48 -12.81
C VAL A 45 -8.03 9.46 -14.03
N THR A 46 -7.53 8.90 -15.13
CA THR A 46 -8.27 8.84 -16.41
C THR A 46 -8.34 7.42 -16.99
N GLY A 47 -7.51 6.48 -16.53
CA GLY A 47 -7.46 5.11 -17.06
C GLY A 47 -8.58 4.20 -16.53
N PRO A 48 -9.19 3.31 -17.35
CA PRO A 48 -10.30 2.45 -16.93
C PRO A 48 -10.02 1.60 -15.69
N SER A 49 -8.80 1.06 -15.57
CA SER A 49 -8.37 0.27 -14.42
C SER A 49 -8.22 1.12 -13.14
N MET A 50 -7.78 2.37 -13.27
CA MET A 50 -7.67 3.32 -12.16
C MET A 50 -9.05 3.76 -11.70
N VAL A 51 -9.96 4.07 -12.64
CA VAL A 51 -11.36 4.39 -12.33
C VAL A 51 -12.03 3.24 -11.59
N LYS A 52 -11.86 2.00 -12.05
CA LYS A 52 -12.33 0.79 -11.34
C LYS A 52 -11.78 0.71 -9.91
N ALA A 53 -10.51 1.01 -9.71
CA ALA A 53 -9.89 1.01 -8.38
C ALA A 53 -10.50 2.09 -7.46
N ILE A 54 -10.79 3.29 -7.99
CA ILE A 54 -11.49 4.35 -7.24
C ILE A 54 -12.91 3.93 -6.88
N THR A 55 -13.68 3.39 -7.83
CA THR A 55 -15.03 2.87 -7.54
C THR A 55 -15.00 1.78 -6.48
N THR A 56 -13.99 0.92 -6.49
CA THR A 56 -13.78 -0.10 -5.45
C THR A 56 -13.49 0.54 -4.09
N TRP A 57 -12.64 1.57 -4.04
CA TRP A 57 -12.39 2.32 -2.80
C TRP A 57 -13.64 2.98 -2.25
N GLU A 58 -14.47 3.61 -3.08
CA GLU A 58 -15.74 4.16 -2.62
C GLU A 58 -16.64 3.11 -1.98
N GLN A 59 -16.75 1.93 -2.59
CA GLN A 59 -17.54 0.82 -2.03
C GLN A 59 -16.98 0.36 -0.68
N LEU A 60 -15.66 0.26 -0.55
CA LEU A 60 -14.98 -0.14 0.68
C LEU A 60 -15.16 0.89 1.80
N LEU A 61 -15.06 2.18 1.48
CA LEU A 61 -15.27 3.25 2.46
C LEU A 61 -16.73 3.32 2.90
N ARG A 62 -17.68 3.10 1.98
CA ARG A 62 -19.12 3.04 2.31
C ARG A 62 -19.46 1.85 3.20
N SER A 63 -18.84 0.68 2.97
CA SER A 63 -19.12 -0.50 3.79
C SER A 63 -18.43 -0.47 5.15
N GLY A 64 -17.37 0.33 5.32
CA GLY A 64 -16.60 0.39 6.58
C GLY A 64 -15.84 -0.90 6.90
N ASP A 65 -15.80 -1.86 5.97
CA ASP A 65 -15.30 -3.21 6.21
C ASP A 65 -13.77 -3.27 6.04
N ILE A 66 -13.07 -3.09 7.16
CA ILE A 66 -11.60 -3.14 7.22
C ILE A 66 -11.04 -4.51 6.79
N HIS A 67 -11.73 -5.61 7.08
CA HIS A 67 -11.28 -6.94 6.70
C HIS A 67 -11.34 -7.14 5.19
N LYS A 68 -12.36 -6.60 4.52
CA LYS A 68 -12.45 -6.58 3.07
C LYS A 68 -11.35 -5.72 2.44
N VAL A 69 -11.04 -4.56 3.02
CA VAL A 69 -9.90 -3.74 2.57
C VAL A 69 -8.59 -4.52 2.67
N ARG A 70 -8.34 -5.17 3.82
CA ARG A 70 -7.12 -5.98 4.04
C ARG A 70 -7.02 -7.14 3.06
N ARG A 71 -8.13 -7.84 2.81
CA ARG A 71 -8.17 -8.95 1.83
C ARG A 71 -7.80 -8.46 0.43
N LEU A 72 -8.47 -7.42 -0.06
CA LEU A 72 -8.27 -6.94 -1.44
C LEU A 72 -6.91 -6.28 -1.66
N THR A 73 -6.38 -5.55 -0.67
CA THR A 73 -5.07 -4.92 -0.78
C THR A 73 -3.90 -5.87 -0.49
N GLY A 74 -4.17 -7.01 0.16
CA GLY A 74 -3.17 -8.02 0.51
C GLY A 74 -2.78 -8.95 -0.64
N MET A 75 -3.60 -9.07 -1.69
CA MET A 75 -3.28 -9.97 -2.82
C MET A 75 -2.15 -9.41 -3.67
N ASP A 76 -1.42 -10.30 -4.34
CA ASP A 76 -0.35 -9.96 -5.28
C ASP A 76 -0.85 -10.02 -6.73
N THR A 77 -1.96 -9.30 -6.99
CA THR A 77 -2.54 -9.11 -8.33
C THR A 77 -2.36 -7.66 -8.82
N PRO A 78 -2.46 -7.39 -10.13
CA PRO A 78 -2.42 -6.02 -10.67
C PRO A 78 -3.51 -5.12 -10.08
N ASP A 79 -4.73 -5.64 -9.92
CA ASP A 79 -5.84 -4.89 -9.32
C ASP A 79 -5.51 -4.49 -7.86
N SER A 80 -4.94 -5.39 -7.07
CA SER A 80 -4.50 -5.10 -5.69
C SER A 80 -3.35 -4.11 -5.62
N GLN A 81 -2.42 -4.14 -6.60
CA GLN A 81 -1.36 -3.12 -6.72
C GLN A 81 -1.95 -1.74 -7.00
N LEU A 82 -2.92 -1.64 -7.91
CA LEU A 82 -3.64 -0.39 -8.20
C LEU A 82 -4.43 0.11 -6.99
N LEU A 83 -5.11 -0.78 -6.27
CA LEU A 83 -5.81 -0.41 -5.03
C LEU A 83 -4.85 0.20 -3.99
N ARG A 84 -3.68 -0.41 -3.80
CA ARG A 84 -2.66 0.12 -2.87
C ARG A 84 -2.09 1.45 -3.33
N SER A 85 -1.85 1.61 -4.64
CA SER A 85 -1.26 2.85 -5.18
C SER A 85 -2.23 4.04 -5.13
N LEU A 86 -3.53 3.77 -5.24
CA LEU A 86 -4.60 4.76 -5.19
C LEU A 86 -5.33 4.76 -3.83
N SER A 87 -4.65 4.35 -2.75
CA SER A 87 -5.28 4.30 -1.43
C SER A 87 -5.52 5.70 -0.84
N PRO A 88 -6.77 6.04 -0.48
CA PRO A 88 -7.07 7.31 0.18
C PRO A 88 -6.67 7.30 1.67
N LEU A 89 -6.45 6.12 2.25
CA LEU A 89 -6.19 5.95 3.68
C LEU A 89 -4.80 6.46 4.07
N GLY A 90 -3.85 6.52 3.15
CA GLY A 90 -2.48 6.97 3.43
C GLY A 90 -2.39 8.34 4.10
N ILE A 91 -3.42 9.18 3.99
CA ILE A 91 -3.54 10.49 4.66
C ILE A 91 -3.59 10.38 6.19
N LEU A 92 -4.05 9.23 6.73
CA LEU A 92 -4.20 8.98 8.16
C LEU A 92 -2.87 8.70 8.88
N LEU A 93 -1.82 8.40 8.14
CA LEU A 93 -0.48 8.29 8.72
C LEU A 93 0.07 9.68 9.04
N SER A 94 0.68 9.82 10.21
CA SER A 94 1.54 10.96 10.50
C SER A 94 2.83 10.88 9.66
N GLU A 95 3.52 12.01 9.57
CA GLU A 95 4.79 12.08 8.84
C GLU A 95 5.86 11.13 9.44
N GLN A 96 5.90 11.02 10.78
CA GLN A 96 6.79 10.10 11.47
C GLN A 96 6.49 8.64 11.11
N GLU A 97 5.20 8.25 11.07
CA GLU A 97 4.80 6.89 10.69
C GLU A 97 5.16 6.58 9.23
N ARG A 98 5.01 7.55 8.32
CA ARG A 98 5.48 7.41 6.93
C ARG A 98 6.99 7.22 6.87
N ARG A 99 7.77 8.00 7.62
CA ARG A 99 9.24 7.84 7.69
C ARG A 99 9.65 6.47 8.20
N GLN A 100 8.96 5.93 9.21
CA GLN A 100 9.22 4.57 9.71
C GLN A 100 9.02 3.51 8.62
N VAL A 101 8.00 3.64 7.79
CA VAL A 101 7.77 2.73 6.65
C VAL A 101 8.91 2.82 5.63
N LEU A 102 9.35 4.04 5.30
CA LEU A 102 10.47 4.24 4.35
C LEU A 102 11.79 3.67 4.89
N SER A 103 12.04 3.80 6.19
CA SER A 103 13.20 3.17 6.84
C SER A 103 13.15 1.64 6.75
N LYS A 104 11.99 1.02 7.03
CA LYS A 104 11.79 -0.43 6.85
C LYS A 104 12.06 -0.87 5.41
N LEU A 105 11.56 -0.12 4.43
CA LEU A 105 11.81 -0.38 3.00
C LEU A 105 13.31 -0.35 2.68
N SER A 106 14.03 0.67 3.17
CA SER A 106 15.48 0.78 2.97
C SER A 106 16.22 -0.44 3.54
N ASN A 107 15.88 -0.84 4.77
CA ASN A 107 16.48 -2.00 5.42
C ASN A 107 16.20 -3.31 4.69
N GLN A 108 14.96 -3.52 4.20
CA GLN A 108 14.62 -4.69 3.38
C GLN A 108 15.45 -4.72 2.10
N MET A 109 15.57 -3.59 1.41
CA MET A 109 16.36 -3.50 0.18
C MET A 109 17.83 -3.81 0.45
N LEU A 110 18.43 -3.26 1.50
CA LEU A 110 19.82 -3.56 1.89
C LEU A 110 20.02 -5.05 2.21
N ALA A 111 19.08 -5.69 2.90
CA ALA A 111 19.14 -7.12 3.22
C ALA A 111 19.08 -8.01 1.97
N THR A 112 18.25 -7.64 0.98
CA THR A 112 18.16 -8.36 -0.31
C THR A 112 19.46 -8.27 -1.10
N HIS A 113 20.14 -7.12 -1.08
CA HIS A 113 21.44 -6.97 -1.76
C HIS A 113 22.52 -7.81 -1.08
N ARG A 114 22.59 -7.83 0.26
CA ARG A 114 23.58 -8.63 1.02
C ARG A 114 23.41 -10.14 0.81
N THR A 115 22.17 -10.61 0.68
CA THR A 115 21.87 -12.03 0.41
C THR A 115 22.17 -12.45 -1.04
N ALA A 116 21.97 -11.56 -2.01
CA ALA A 116 22.36 -11.80 -3.41
C ALA A 116 23.88 -11.89 -3.59
N THR A 117 24.66 -11.05 -2.90
CA THR A 117 26.13 -11.08 -2.97
C THR A 117 26.72 -12.35 -2.36
N ARG A 118 26.11 -12.90 -1.29
CA ARG A 118 26.61 -14.12 -0.61
C ARG A 118 26.34 -15.43 -1.39
N ARG A 119 25.48 -15.42 -2.41
CA ARG A 119 25.21 -16.58 -3.29
C ARG A 119 26.09 -16.63 -4.54
N ARG A 120 27.03 -15.70 -4.72
CA ARG A 120 27.90 -15.58 -5.90
C ARG A 120 29.36 -16.00 -5.68
N THR A 121 29.66 -16.82 -4.67
CA THR A 121 30.94 -17.52 -4.58
C THR A 121 30.74 -19.00 -4.91
N PRO A 122 31.03 -19.44 -6.15
CA PRO A 122 31.40 -20.82 -6.37
C PRO A 122 32.81 -21.04 -5.84
N ILE A 123 32.93 -22.10 -5.04
CA ILE A 123 34.19 -22.71 -4.67
C ILE A 123 34.90 -23.16 -5.97
N ALA A 124 36.13 -22.70 -6.16
CA ALA A 124 37.16 -23.37 -6.95
C ALA A 124 38.42 -23.26 -6.06
N ALA A 125 38.80 -24.33 -5.36
CA ALA A 125 39.61 -25.46 -5.85
C ALA A 125 41.03 -24.98 -6.18
#